data_AF-A0A8J9WSW7-F1
#
_entry.id   AF-A0A8J9WSW7-F1
#
_cell.length_a   1.000
_cell.length_b   1.000
_cell.length_c   1.000
_cell.angle_alpha   90.00
_cell.angle_beta   90.00
_cell.angle_gamma   90.00
#
_symmetry.space_group_name_H-M   'P 1'
#
loop_
_entity.id
_entity.type
_entity.pdbx_description
1 polymer ?
#
loop_
_entity_poly.entity_id
_entity_poly.type
_entity_poly.pdbx_seq_one_letter_code
_entity_poly.pdbx_strand_id
1 'polypeptide(L)'
;MLSGEFARSAQKLQREQKQRAEAAQRKADREKAVQERLRRQREVHEEELRQRRLAELAAAEAERLQHEEAVAANNGVWWRARLRVVPIDVDAAAEKGIRRGADKILLPASVGEEMMRQDAPKNGAQLFEIASTSGSTTHAGVLAFTAAEGTVGMPPQVARNVFGDGASAPHDNATVDVLYRKLPKGEYVRFQPRTADFQKEVGPDVRAVLEAALERHSTLSEGDWISVPFAGRTFDLTVQKLRPGRAVSVIDTEMEAEVEPSLETEQRLAAEEAARAEAQRKHEQELATMAQEALRQAAEAEERQKAEQATASQAAADLERLRQEKAAALPPEPAAGEAAVTSCLIRLPNGARFSRRFRASDPLLHLFDFVDSQEGAGDGPGSYKLVAQFPRRVIGPHLPAPDATLADVGLASQQEVLLLEPIRS
;
A
#
# COMPACT_ATOMS: atom_id res chain seq x y z
N MET A 1 2.35 17.63 -89.56
CA MET A 1 3.05 16.69 -88.65
C MET A 1 4.06 17.37 -87.70
N LEU A 2 4.50 18.61 -87.95
CA LEU A 2 5.51 19.30 -87.13
C LEU A 2 5.00 19.89 -85.79
N SER A 3 3.69 19.98 -85.54
CA SER A 3 3.16 20.57 -84.29
C SER A 3 3.18 19.62 -83.08
N GLY A 4 3.16 18.30 -83.30
CA GLY A 4 3.11 17.31 -82.22
C GLY A 4 4.48 17.00 -81.58
N GLU A 5 5.56 17.11 -82.34
CA GLU A 5 6.93 16.83 -81.86
C GLU A 5 7.49 17.96 -81.00
N PHE A 6 7.21 19.21 -81.35
CA PHE A 6 7.55 20.38 -80.52
C PHE A 6 6.81 20.37 -79.18
N ALA A 7 5.54 19.97 -79.16
CA ALA A 7 4.76 19.87 -77.93
C ALA A 7 5.29 18.78 -76.97
N ARG A 8 5.70 17.62 -77.51
CA ARG A 8 6.31 16.53 -76.73
C ARG A 8 7.69 16.90 -76.20
N SER A 9 8.51 17.59 -77.01
CA SER A 9 9.82 18.09 -76.61
C SER A 9 9.71 19.15 -75.50
N ALA A 10 8.76 20.08 -75.62
CA ALA A 10 8.49 21.10 -74.61
C ALA A 10 8.03 20.48 -73.27
N GLN A 11 7.13 19.49 -73.30
CA GLN A 11 6.70 18.78 -72.10
C GLN A 11 7.83 17.96 -71.44
N LYS A 12 8.72 17.36 -72.24
CA LYS A 12 9.90 16.65 -71.73
C LYS A 12 10.86 17.61 -71.04
N LEU A 13 11.15 18.77 -71.65
CA LEU A 13 11.99 19.81 -71.07
C LEU A 13 11.40 20.37 -69.77
N GLN A 14 10.08 20.60 -69.72
CA GLN A 14 9.40 21.05 -68.50
C GLN A 14 9.43 20.01 -67.38
N ARG A 15 9.23 18.72 -67.69
CA ARG A 15 9.40 17.63 -66.71
C ARG A 15 10.82 17.55 -66.20
N GLU A 16 11.81 17.68 -67.08
CA GLU A 16 13.22 17.63 -66.71
C GLU A 16 13.63 18.85 -65.87
N GLN A 17 13.16 20.05 -66.21
CA GLN A 17 13.36 21.26 -65.41
C GLN A 17 12.71 21.14 -64.02
N LYS A 18 11.48 20.61 -63.94
CA LYS A 18 10.79 20.35 -62.68
C LYS A 18 11.54 19.32 -61.82
N GLN A 19 12.00 18.21 -62.43
CA GLN A 19 12.78 17.19 -61.73
C GLN A 19 14.14 17.72 -61.25
N ARG A 20 14.83 18.55 -62.04
CA ARG A 20 16.08 19.20 -61.62
C ARG A 20 15.85 20.20 -60.49
N ALA A 21 14.77 20.97 -60.54
CA ALA A 21 14.38 21.89 -59.46
C ALA A 21 14.04 21.13 -58.16
N GLU A 22 13.25 20.06 -58.24
CA GLU A 22 12.92 19.20 -57.09
C GLU A 22 14.16 18.50 -56.52
N ALA A 23 15.08 18.03 -57.37
CA ALA A 23 16.34 17.43 -56.92
C ALA A 23 17.27 18.46 -56.26
N ALA A 24 17.35 19.68 -56.80
CA ALA A 24 18.11 20.78 -56.20
C ALA A 24 17.51 21.20 -54.84
N GLN A 25 16.19 21.28 -54.75
CA GLN A 25 15.47 21.57 -53.51
C GLN A 25 15.75 20.49 -52.45
N ARG A 26 15.60 19.21 -52.81
CA ARG A 26 15.90 18.08 -51.89
C ARG A 26 17.36 18.06 -51.44
N LYS A 27 18.31 18.42 -52.31
CA LYS A 27 19.73 18.53 -51.96
C LYS A 27 19.96 19.69 -50.98
N ALA A 28 19.37 20.86 -51.23
CA ALA A 28 19.45 22.02 -50.34
C ALA A 28 18.82 21.75 -48.96
N ASP A 29 17.67 21.10 -48.92
CA ASP A 29 16.99 20.74 -47.66
C ASP A 29 17.80 19.70 -46.87
N ARG A 30 18.41 18.72 -47.55
CA ARG A 30 19.31 17.74 -46.92
C ARG A 30 20.58 18.40 -46.38
N GLU A 31 21.18 19.34 -47.12
CA GLU A 31 22.35 20.08 -46.66
C GLU A 31 22.03 20.97 -45.46
N LYS A 32 20.89 21.66 -45.47
CA LYS A 32 20.40 22.44 -44.31
C LYS A 32 20.16 21.56 -43.08
N ALA A 33 19.52 20.40 -43.26
CA ALA A 33 19.28 19.47 -42.15
C ALA A 33 20.60 18.91 -41.56
N VAL A 34 21.60 18.65 -42.40
CA VAL A 34 22.94 18.23 -41.94
C VAL A 34 23.65 19.36 -41.19
N GLN A 35 23.61 20.60 -41.70
CA GLN A 35 24.20 21.76 -41.03
C GLN A 35 23.53 22.06 -39.69
N GLU A 36 22.20 21.99 -39.61
CA GLU A 36 21.45 22.17 -38.37
C GLU A 36 21.77 21.09 -37.35
N ARG A 37 21.89 19.82 -37.78
CA ARG A 37 22.31 18.72 -36.91
C ARG A 37 23.73 18.92 -36.37
N LEU A 38 24.69 19.33 -37.20
CA LEU A 38 26.06 19.62 -36.77
C LEU A 38 26.11 20.81 -35.81
N ARG A 39 25.29 21.85 -36.04
CA ARG A 39 25.19 23.01 -35.14
C ARG A 39 24.64 22.59 -33.77
N ARG A 40 23.54 21.84 -33.73
CA ARG A 40 22.98 21.30 -32.47
C ARG A 40 23.98 20.42 -31.73
N GLN A 41 24.72 19.56 -32.44
CA GLN A 41 25.77 18.74 -31.84
C GLN A 41 26.91 19.59 -31.24
N ARG A 42 27.30 20.67 -31.90
CA ARG A 42 28.30 21.62 -31.38
C ARG A 42 27.79 22.38 -30.16
N GLU A 43 26.55 22.87 -30.20
CA GLU A 43 25.92 23.59 -29.09
C GLU A 43 25.80 22.68 -27.84
N VAL A 44 25.35 21.43 -28.00
CA VAL A 44 25.31 20.45 -26.91
C VAL A 44 26.71 20.19 -26.34
N HIS A 45 27.71 19.96 -27.20
CA HIS A 45 29.07 19.71 -26.74
C HIS A 45 29.70 20.93 -26.04
N GLU A 46 29.44 22.14 -26.53
CA GLU A 46 29.89 23.38 -25.91
C GLU A 46 29.20 23.61 -24.55
N GLU A 47 27.91 23.30 -24.45
CA GLU A 47 27.15 23.36 -23.20
C GLU A 47 27.66 22.34 -22.18
N GLU A 48 27.93 21.10 -22.59
CA GLU A 48 28.55 20.06 -21.74
C GLU A 48 29.93 20.52 -21.20
N LEU A 49 30.79 21.07 -22.06
CA LEU A 49 32.09 21.60 -21.64
C LEU A 49 31.96 22.79 -20.68
N ARG A 50 30.99 23.68 -20.93
CA ARG A 50 30.70 24.81 -20.04
C ARG A 50 30.20 24.33 -18.67
N GLN A 51 29.27 23.37 -18.65
CA GLN A 51 28.76 22.77 -17.41
C GLN A 51 29.89 22.08 -16.64
N ARG A 52 30.76 21.32 -17.32
CA ARG A 52 31.92 20.70 -16.69
C ARG A 52 32.88 21.72 -16.08
N ARG A 53 33.20 22.81 -16.79
CA ARG A 53 34.07 23.87 -16.26
C ARG A 53 33.44 24.57 -15.05
N LEU A 54 32.12 24.84 -15.09
CA LEU A 54 31.40 25.42 -13.95
C LEU A 54 31.42 24.48 -12.74
N ALA A 55 31.24 23.17 -12.96
CA ALA A 55 31.32 22.17 -11.92
C ALA A 55 32.74 22.07 -11.32
N GLU A 56 33.79 22.12 -12.15
CA GLU A 56 35.19 22.13 -11.70
C GLU A 56 35.50 23.38 -10.85
N LEU A 57 35.03 24.56 -11.27
CA LEU A 57 35.18 25.80 -10.49
C LEU A 57 34.41 25.76 -9.17
N ALA A 58 33.17 25.27 -9.18
CA ALA A 58 32.36 25.12 -7.99
C ALA A 58 32.98 24.12 -7.00
N ALA A 59 33.55 23.01 -7.51
CA ALA A 59 34.26 22.04 -6.70
C ALA A 59 35.53 22.65 -6.05
N ALA A 60 36.33 23.38 -6.82
CA ALA A 60 37.52 24.06 -6.30
C ALA A 60 37.17 25.13 -5.25
N GLU A 61 36.10 25.88 -5.45
CA GLU A 61 35.60 26.85 -4.47
C GLU A 61 35.11 26.17 -3.19
N ALA A 62 34.38 25.06 -3.31
CA ALA A 62 33.93 24.27 -2.17
C ALA A 62 35.12 23.70 -1.38
N GLU A 63 36.15 23.18 -2.04
CA GLU A 63 37.38 22.70 -1.39
C GLU A 63 38.11 23.83 -0.66
N ARG A 64 38.21 25.02 -1.26
CA ARG A 64 38.82 26.19 -0.62
C ARG A 64 38.05 26.60 0.64
N LEU A 65 36.73 26.68 0.56
CA LEU A 65 35.88 27.04 1.69
C LEU A 65 36.01 26.01 2.83
N GLN A 66 36.01 24.71 2.50
CA GLN A 66 36.23 23.65 3.48
C GLN A 66 37.60 23.74 4.14
N HIS A 67 38.64 24.05 3.38
CA HIS A 67 39.98 24.26 3.93
C HIS A 67 40.01 25.45 4.89
N GLU A 68 39.47 26.60 4.50
CA GLU A 68 39.40 27.81 5.34
C GLU A 68 38.59 27.56 6.62
N GLU A 69 37.43 26.92 6.52
CA GLU A 69 36.58 26.58 7.66
C GLU A 69 37.29 25.62 8.63
N ALA A 70 37.95 24.59 8.11
CA ALA A 70 38.66 23.64 8.95
C ALA A 70 39.89 24.26 9.62
N VAL A 71 40.66 25.09 8.91
CA VAL A 71 41.77 25.86 9.51
C VAL A 71 41.23 26.74 10.64
N ALA A 72 40.13 27.45 10.41
CA ALA A 72 39.51 28.30 11.43
C ALA A 72 39.04 27.48 12.66
N ALA A 73 38.33 26.38 12.43
CA ALA A 73 37.87 25.48 13.50
C ALA A 73 39.03 24.86 14.30
N ASN A 74 40.14 24.58 13.62
CA ASN A 74 41.35 24.01 14.19
C ASN A 74 42.34 25.05 14.73
N ASN A 75 41.90 26.30 14.97
CA ASN A 75 42.76 27.37 15.48
C ASN A 75 44.05 27.58 14.63
N GLY A 76 43.94 27.50 13.31
CA GLY A 76 45.06 27.73 12.39
C GLY A 76 45.80 26.48 11.95
N VAL A 77 45.50 25.31 12.51
CA VAL A 77 46.19 24.05 12.19
C VAL A 77 45.44 23.29 11.09
N TRP A 78 46.14 22.90 10.05
CA TRP A 78 45.61 22.06 9.00
C TRP A 78 46.54 20.90 8.67
N TRP A 79 46.00 19.70 8.77
CA TRP A 79 46.66 18.51 8.29
C TRP A 79 45.63 17.45 7.89
N ARG A 80 45.90 16.85 6.74
CA ARG A 80 45.13 15.74 6.17
C ARG A 80 46.07 14.85 5.37
N ALA A 81 45.96 13.55 5.54
CA ALA A 81 46.63 12.58 4.69
C ALA A 81 45.79 11.32 4.52
N ARG A 82 45.93 10.67 3.36
CA ARG A 82 45.45 9.30 3.18
C ARG A 82 46.53 8.33 3.62
N LEU A 83 46.25 7.51 4.61
CA LEU A 83 47.21 6.59 5.21
C LEU A 83 46.73 5.14 5.10
N ARG A 84 47.68 4.23 4.92
CA ARG A 84 47.42 2.79 4.96
C ARG A 84 47.26 2.33 6.41
N VAL A 85 46.21 1.59 6.70
CA VAL A 85 45.95 1.07 8.04
C VAL A 85 46.86 -0.10 8.33
N VAL A 86 47.50 -0.07 9.50
CA VAL A 86 48.26 -1.17 10.08
C VAL A 86 47.63 -1.49 11.44
N PRO A 87 47.08 -2.71 11.65
CA PRO A 87 46.54 -3.09 12.95
C PRO A 87 47.62 -3.01 14.03
N ILE A 88 47.27 -2.48 15.20
CA ILE A 88 48.14 -2.50 16.37
C ILE A 88 47.40 -3.13 17.55
N ASP A 89 48.17 -3.80 18.41
CA ASP A 89 47.62 -4.35 19.64
C ASP A 89 47.47 -3.25 20.70
N VAL A 90 46.39 -3.35 21.48
CA VAL A 90 46.01 -2.40 22.54
C VAL A 90 47.03 -2.40 23.69
N ASP A 91 47.78 -3.49 23.83
CA ASP A 91 48.80 -3.67 24.87
C ASP A 91 50.01 -2.73 24.69
N ALA A 92 50.27 -2.21 23.50
CA ALA A 92 51.36 -1.24 23.27
C ALA A 92 51.18 0.09 24.03
N ALA A 93 49.93 0.45 24.38
CA ALA A 93 49.63 1.61 25.23
C ALA A 93 49.73 1.25 26.73
N ALA A 94 49.30 0.03 27.10
CA ALA A 94 49.37 -0.48 28.47
C ALA A 94 50.83 -0.68 28.93
N GLU A 95 51.72 -1.17 28.06
CA GLU A 95 53.17 -1.28 28.28
C GLU A 95 53.84 0.06 28.61
N LYS A 96 53.26 1.17 28.13
CA LYS A 96 53.71 2.55 28.41
C LYS A 96 52.99 3.21 29.59
N GLY A 97 52.15 2.46 30.32
CA GLY A 97 51.38 2.96 31.47
C GLY A 97 50.24 3.90 31.10
N ILE A 98 49.79 3.91 29.84
CA ILE A 98 48.76 4.84 29.35
C ILE A 98 47.37 4.23 29.55
N ARG A 99 46.55 4.85 30.40
CA ARG A 99 45.19 4.38 30.72
C ARG A 99 44.22 4.47 29.54
N ARG A 100 44.28 5.57 28.78
CA ARG A 100 43.48 5.81 27.56
C ARG A 100 44.08 5.05 26.40
N GLY A 101 43.90 3.74 26.29
CA GLY A 101 44.49 2.91 25.23
C GLY A 101 43.55 2.54 24.08
N ALA A 102 42.24 2.70 24.25
CA ALA A 102 41.25 2.14 23.31
C ALA A 102 41.23 2.85 21.95
N ASP A 103 41.44 4.17 21.94
CA ASP A 103 41.36 5.02 20.74
C ASP A 103 42.69 5.73 20.42
N LYS A 104 43.79 5.05 20.69
CA LYS A 104 45.15 5.58 20.56
C LYS A 104 45.85 5.12 19.30
N ILE A 105 45.89 5.98 18.30
CA ILE A 105 46.53 5.70 17.02
C ILE A 105 48.02 6.03 17.01
N LEU A 106 48.78 5.34 16.17
CA LEU A 106 50.17 5.69 15.85
C LEU A 106 50.24 6.39 14.50
N LEU A 107 50.92 7.52 14.44
CA LEU A 107 51.13 8.28 13.21
C LEU A 107 52.62 8.34 12.84
N PRO A 108 52.98 8.67 11.59
CA PRO A 108 54.37 8.81 11.19
C PRO A 108 55.08 10.01 11.85
N ALA A 109 56.40 9.96 11.94
CA ALA A 109 57.21 11.04 12.51
C ALA A 109 57.03 12.36 11.73
N SER A 110 56.91 12.28 10.40
CA SER A 110 56.65 13.44 9.54
C SER A 110 55.40 14.22 9.93
N VAL A 111 54.37 13.54 10.44
CA VAL A 111 53.12 14.16 10.91
C VAL A 111 53.36 14.96 12.19
N GLY A 112 54.15 14.40 13.11
CA GLY A 112 54.51 15.10 14.35
C GLY A 112 55.31 16.37 14.08
N GLU A 113 56.27 16.32 13.15
CA GLU A 113 57.05 17.49 12.73
C GLU A 113 56.15 18.60 12.14
N GLU A 114 55.17 18.22 11.31
CA GLU A 114 54.23 19.15 10.72
C GLU A 114 53.27 19.77 11.76
N MET A 115 52.78 18.96 12.70
CA MET A 115 51.99 19.43 13.84
C MET A 115 52.75 20.43 14.71
N MET A 116 54.04 20.17 14.96
CA MET A 116 54.89 21.09 15.73
C MET A 116 55.15 22.40 14.97
N ARG A 117 55.37 22.33 13.65
CA ARG A 117 55.55 23.51 12.78
C ARG A 117 54.35 24.45 12.81
N GLN A 118 53.15 23.89 12.94
CA GLN A 118 51.89 24.62 12.99
C GLN A 118 51.42 24.93 14.42
N ASP A 119 52.26 24.74 15.44
CA ASP A 119 51.92 24.99 16.85
C ASP A 119 50.69 24.19 17.37
N ALA A 120 50.39 23.03 16.77
CA ALA A 120 49.24 22.20 17.15
C ALA A 120 49.14 21.82 18.65
N PRO A 121 50.24 21.61 19.40
CA PRO A 121 50.16 21.37 20.84
C PRO A 121 49.48 22.49 21.65
N LYS A 122 49.45 23.73 21.14
CA LYS A 122 48.74 24.85 21.81
C LYS A 122 47.22 24.64 21.83
N ASN A 123 46.69 23.79 20.95
CA ASN A 123 45.27 23.44 20.90
C ASN A 123 44.88 22.34 21.89
N GLY A 124 45.83 21.83 22.68
CA GLY A 124 45.60 20.79 23.68
C GLY A 124 45.80 19.39 23.12
N ALA A 125 44.85 18.48 23.40
CA ALA A 125 44.95 17.10 22.95
C ALA A 125 44.99 17.01 21.42
N GLN A 126 45.92 16.23 20.89
CA GLN A 126 46.07 16.01 19.45
C GLN A 126 45.12 14.89 19.03
N LEU A 127 44.00 15.31 18.44
CA LEU A 127 42.88 14.45 18.05
C LEU A 127 42.74 14.47 16.53
N PHE A 128 42.33 13.34 15.98
CA PHE A 128 42.25 13.12 14.55
C PHE A 128 40.90 12.49 14.19
N GLU A 129 40.28 13.00 13.15
CA GLU A 129 39.17 12.35 12.46
C GLU A 129 39.75 11.28 11.52
N ILE A 130 39.15 10.11 11.55
CA ILE A 130 39.48 8.97 10.70
C ILE A 130 38.24 8.65 9.89
N ALA A 131 38.33 8.90 8.59
CA ALA A 131 37.25 8.65 7.65
C ALA A 131 37.57 7.43 6.77
N SER A 132 36.65 6.48 6.75
CA SER A 132 36.64 5.36 5.82
C SER A 132 36.31 5.83 4.41
N THR A 133 36.76 5.09 3.41
CA THR A 133 36.30 5.24 2.02
C THR A 133 34.80 4.94 1.85
N SER A 134 34.20 4.20 2.79
CA SER A 134 32.75 3.93 2.83
C SER A 134 31.92 5.09 3.39
N GLY A 135 32.55 6.17 3.87
CA GLY A 135 31.88 7.33 4.45
C GLY A 135 31.65 7.29 5.96
N SER A 136 32.02 6.20 6.64
CA SER A 136 32.04 6.14 8.11
C SER A 136 33.17 7.01 8.67
N THR A 137 32.90 7.72 9.77
CA THR A 137 33.89 8.59 10.43
C THR A 137 33.94 8.31 11.92
N THR A 138 35.14 8.21 12.48
CA THR A 138 35.36 8.14 13.92
C THR A 138 36.48 9.11 14.32
N HIS A 139 36.69 9.33 15.62
CA HIS A 139 37.76 10.17 16.13
C HIS A 139 38.66 9.38 17.06
N ALA A 140 39.94 9.72 17.06
CA ALA A 140 40.94 9.07 17.88
C ALA A 140 42.02 10.07 18.34
N GLY A 141 42.66 9.77 19.47
CA GLY A 141 43.83 10.50 19.92
C GLY A 141 45.12 9.88 19.39
N VAL A 142 46.15 10.69 19.14
CA VAL A 142 47.49 10.16 18.84
C VAL A 142 48.17 9.65 20.11
N LEU A 143 48.79 8.48 20.00
CA LEU A 143 49.63 7.87 21.03
C LEU A 143 51.07 8.35 20.93
N ALA A 144 51.65 8.18 19.75
CA ALA A 144 53.03 8.53 19.43
C ALA A 144 53.20 8.65 17.91
N PHE A 145 54.23 9.41 17.51
CA PHE A 145 54.62 9.59 16.12
C PHE A 145 55.72 8.61 15.71
N THR A 146 55.41 7.31 15.79
CA THR A 146 56.38 6.21 15.55
C THR A 146 55.96 5.24 14.46
N ALA A 147 54.87 5.50 13.73
CA ALA A 147 54.45 4.64 12.63
C ALA A 147 55.38 4.79 11.42
N ALA A 148 55.36 3.81 10.52
CA ALA A 148 56.05 3.90 9.25
C ALA A 148 55.43 4.98 8.36
N GLU A 149 56.23 5.65 7.53
CA GLU A 149 55.72 6.68 6.62
C GLU A 149 54.61 6.14 5.70
N GLY A 150 53.54 6.94 5.56
CA GLY A 150 52.35 6.54 4.80
C GLY A 150 51.44 5.53 5.50
N THR A 151 51.65 5.21 6.79
CA THR A 151 50.77 4.31 7.57
C THR A 151 50.16 4.96 8.80
N VAL A 152 49.06 4.38 9.27
CA VAL A 152 48.45 4.67 10.58
C VAL A 152 48.30 3.37 11.37
N GLY A 153 48.87 3.34 12.57
CA GLY A 153 48.66 2.26 13.51
C GLY A 153 47.27 2.39 14.15
N MET A 154 46.41 1.42 13.95
CA MET A 154 44.99 1.51 14.34
C MET A 154 44.60 0.42 15.36
N PRO A 155 44.11 0.81 16.55
CA PRO A 155 43.59 -0.13 17.54
C PRO A 155 42.31 -0.85 17.06
N PRO A 156 41.98 -2.02 17.65
CA PRO A 156 40.78 -2.78 17.28
C PRO A 156 39.48 -1.99 17.44
N GLN A 157 39.33 -1.17 18.48
CA GLN A 157 38.13 -0.35 18.71
C GLN A 157 37.92 0.67 17.59
N VAL A 158 39.00 1.36 17.19
CA VAL A 158 38.95 2.35 16.11
C VAL A 158 38.64 1.67 14.78
N ALA A 159 39.27 0.53 14.50
CA ALA A 159 38.99 -0.24 13.30
C ALA A 159 37.52 -0.70 13.24
N ARG A 160 36.96 -1.17 14.36
CA ARG A 160 35.54 -1.54 14.48
C ARG A 160 34.62 -0.37 14.13
N ASN A 161 34.89 0.83 14.63
CA ASN A 161 34.05 2.00 14.37
C ASN A 161 34.16 2.51 12.92
N VAL A 162 35.32 2.39 12.30
CA VAL A 162 35.55 2.80 10.91
C VAL A 162 34.97 1.79 9.91
N PHE A 163 35.18 0.50 10.15
CA PHE A 163 34.90 -0.57 9.17
C PHE A 163 33.70 -1.46 9.51
N GLY A 164 33.16 -1.37 10.73
CA GLY A 164 32.02 -2.16 11.21
C GLY A 164 32.39 -3.44 11.96
N ASP A 165 31.37 -4.07 12.56
CA ASP A 165 31.48 -5.36 13.26
C ASP A 165 31.82 -6.49 12.27
N GLY A 166 32.91 -7.22 12.51
CA GLY A 166 33.26 -8.41 11.74
C GLY A 166 34.15 -8.17 10.51
N ALA A 167 34.63 -6.94 10.28
CA ALA A 167 35.79 -6.74 9.44
C ALA A 167 36.99 -7.41 10.13
N SER A 168 37.29 -8.66 9.74
CA SER A 168 38.63 -9.23 9.92
C SER A 168 39.63 -8.18 9.50
N ALA A 169 40.71 -8.04 10.29
CA ALA A 169 41.76 -7.03 10.17
C ALA A 169 41.81 -6.38 8.77
N PRO A 170 41.73 -5.04 8.67
CA PRO A 170 41.53 -4.29 7.43
C PRO A 170 42.17 -5.01 6.25
N HIS A 171 41.36 -5.45 5.26
CA HIS A 171 41.81 -6.19 4.08
C HIS A 171 43.20 -5.70 3.68
N ASP A 172 44.20 -6.59 3.56
CA ASP A 172 45.60 -6.25 3.26
C ASP A 172 45.63 -5.01 2.36
N ASN A 173 46.05 -3.86 2.91
CA ASN A 173 46.08 -2.53 2.26
C ASN A 173 44.86 -1.59 2.41
N ALA A 174 43.99 -1.72 3.43
CA ALA A 174 42.95 -0.73 3.67
C ALA A 174 43.55 0.68 3.88
N THR A 175 42.87 1.70 3.37
CA THR A 175 43.29 3.10 3.51
C THR A 175 42.19 3.93 4.14
N VAL A 176 42.58 4.94 4.90
CA VAL A 176 41.69 5.88 5.56
C VAL A 176 42.20 7.30 5.35
N ASP A 177 41.29 8.25 5.29
CA ASP A 177 41.65 9.66 5.35
C ASP A 177 41.75 10.05 6.83
N VAL A 178 42.92 10.55 7.23
CA VAL A 178 43.19 11.03 8.59
C VAL A 178 43.32 12.54 8.56
N LEU A 179 42.55 13.23 9.39
CA LEU A 179 42.49 14.68 9.42
C LEU A 179 42.69 15.18 10.85
N TYR A 180 43.48 16.24 11.04
CA TYR A 180 43.56 16.90 12.33
C TYR A 180 42.24 17.59 12.67
N ARG A 181 41.76 17.39 13.90
CA ARG A 181 40.55 18.03 14.41
C ARG A 181 40.76 18.53 15.83
N LYS A 182 40.51 19.82 16.05
CA LYS A 182 40.29 20.36 17.39
C LYS A 182 38.83 20.09 17.78
N LEU A 183 38.62 19.25 18.79
CA LEU A 183 37.28 18.91 19.27
C LEU A 183 36.91 19.73 20.52
N PRO A 184 35.65 20.15 20.66
CA PRO A 184 35.15 20.75 21.89
C PRO A 184 35.13 19.71 23.02
N LYS A 185 35.11 20.18 24.27
CA LYS A 185 34.88 19.31 25.43
C LYS A 185 33.44 18.79 25.39
N GLY A 186 33.27 17.52 25.70
CA GLY A 186 31.93 16.93 25.77
C GLY A 186 31.17 17.44 26.98
N GLU A 187 29.89 17.71 26.79
CA GLU A 187 28.96 18.14 27.85
C GLU A 187 27.94 17.04 28.16
N TYR A 188 27.47 16.34 27.13
CA TYR A 188 26.45 15.31 27.24
C TYR A 188 26.69 14.19 26.23
N VAL A 189 26.36 12.98 26.66
CA VAL A 189 26.33 11.78 25.81
C VAL A 189 25.09 10.94 26.11
N ARG A 190 24.44 10.46 25.05
CA ARG A 190 23.41 9.43 25.12
C ARG A 190 23.97 8.12 24.59
N PHE A 191 24.02 7.10 25.43
CA PHE A 191 24.40 5.76 25.04
C PHE A 191 23.19 4.88 24.81
N GLN A 192 23.31 3.95 23.87
CA GLN A 192 22.34 2.88 23.68
C GLN A 192 23.02 1.52 23.77
N PRO A 193 22.68 0.68 24.75
CA PRO A 193 23.21 -0.68 24.84
C PRO A 193 22.74 -1.54 23.67
N ARG A 194 23.60 -2.45 23.20
CA ARG A 194 23.20 -3.45 22.21
C ARG A 194 22.16 -4.41 22.78
N THR A 195 22.44 -4.96 23.96
CA THR A 195 21.65 -6.02 24.58
C THR A 195 20.90 -5.54 25.81
N ALA A 196 19.76 -6.18 26.11
CA ALA A 196 18.95 -5.86 27.30
C ALA A 196 19.65 -6.23 28.64
N ASP A 197 20.72 -7.03 28.57
CA ASP A 197 21.44 -7.52 29.75
C ASP A 197 22.24 -6.42 30.45
N PHE A 198 22.69 -5.40 29.72
CA PHE A 198 23.48 -4.30 30.30
C PHE A 198 22.77 -3.65 31.50
N GLN A 199 21.51 -3.23 31.33
CA GLN A 199 20.76 -2.59 32.41
C GLN A 199 20.43 -3.56 33.55
N LYS A 200 20.20 -4.85 33.25
CA LYS A 200 19.87 -5.87 34.25
C LYS A 200 21.05 -6.23 35.13
N GLU A 201 22.23 -6.33 34.55
CA GLU A 201 23.44 -6.79 35.26
C GLU A 201 24.20 -5.64 35.89
N VAL A 202 24.32 -4.50 35.20
CA VAL A 202 25.06 -3.34 35.72
C VAL A 202 24.23 -2.57 36.75
N GLY A 203 22.91 -2.51 36.59
CA GLY A 203 21.96 -2.00 37.58
C GLY A 203 22.37 -0.64 38.19
N PRO A 204 22.71 -0.58 39.50
CA PRO A 204 23.07 0.67 40.18
C PRO A 204 24.47 1.21 39.81
N ASP A 205 25.37 0.37 39.30
CA ASP A 205 26.79 0.70 39.07
C ASP A 205 27.04 1.37 37.70
N VAL A 206 25.98 1.63 36.92
CA VAL A 206 26.07 2.12 35.53
C VAL A 206 26.97 3.34 35.41
N ARG A 207 26.87 4.30 36.34
CA ARG A 207 27.71 5.51 36.33
C ARG A 207 29.19 5.18 36.44
N ALA A 208 29.58 4.38 37.43
CA ALA A 208 30.99 4.04 37.67
C ALA A 208 31.57 3.21 36.52
N VAL A 209 30.76 2.31 35.96
CA VAL A 209 31.14 1.44 34.84
C VAL A 209 31.34 2.25 33.55
N LEU A 210 30.46 3.20 33.27
CA LEU A 210 30.63 4.11 32.13
C LEU A 210 31.83 5.03 32.32
N GLU A 211 32.05 5.56 33.52
CA GLU A 211 33.21 6.39 33.83
C GLU A 211 34.52 5.65 33.58
N ALA A 212 34.65 4.41 34.10
CA ALA A 212 35.81 3.55 33.86
C ALA A 212 36.00 3.20 32.37
N ALA A 213 34.92 3.04 31.60
CA ALA A 213 35.01 2.82 30.16
C ALA A 213 35.45 4.09 29.41
N LEU A 214 34.95 5.26 29.79
CA LEU A 214 35.32 6.55 29.18
C LEU A 214 36.75 6.98 29.51
N GLU A 215 37.29 6.58 30.66
CA GLU A 215 38.71 6.73 30.99
C GLU A 215 39.65 6.02 30.02
N ARG A 216 39.14 5.08 29.21
CA ARG A 216 39.93 4.37 28.18
C ARG A 216 39.94 5.08 26.82
N HIS A 217 39.09 6.08 26.63
CA HIS A 217 38.87 6.79 25.37
C HIS A 217 39.32 8.25 25.49
N SER A 218 39.74 8.85 24.39
CA SER A 218 40.12 10.26 24.25
C SER A 218 38.99 11.08 23.62
N THR A 219 38.21 10.43 22.75
CA THR A 219 37.13 11.03 21.96
C THR A 219 35.91 10.13 21.89
N LEU A 220 34.76 10.73 21.63
CA LEU A 220 33.52 10.05 21.24
C LEU A 220 32.98 10.70 19.97
N SER A 221 32.45 9.89 19.06
CA SER A 221 31.70 10.35 17.88
C SER A 221 30.31 9.72 17.87
N GLU A 222 29.31 10.45 17.37
CA GLU A 222 27.97 9.89 17.16
C GLU A 222 28.03 8.71 16.17
N GLY A 223 27.47 7.58 16.56
CA GLY A 223 27.50 6.31 15.82
C GLY A 223 28.64 5.36 16.22
N ASP A 224 29.62 5.82 17.00
CA ASP A 224 30.70 4.96 17.48
C ASP A 224 30.18 3.90 18.46
N TRP A 225 30.75 2.71 18.40
CA TRP A 225 30.61 1.70 19.45
C TRP A 225 31.69 1.91 20.50
N ILE A 226 31.32 1.70 21.77
CA ILE A 226 32.23 1.60 22.91
C ILE A 226 32.02 0.26 23.61
N SER A 227 33.11 -0.36 24.05
CA SER A 227 33.09 -1.61 24.78
C SER A 227 33.31 -1.36 26.28
N VAL A 228 32.35 -1.81 27.08
CA VAL A 228 32.22 -1.53 28.50
C VAL A 228 32.41 -2.83 29.29
N PRO A 229 33.58 -3.06 29.89
CA PRO A 229 33.84 -4.26 30.69
C PRO A 229 33.18 -4.15 32.07
N PHE A 230 32.44 -5.18 32.47
CA PHE A 230 31.84 -5.29 33.81
C PHE A 230 31.72 -6.75 34.24
N ALA A 231 32.17 -7.07 35.46
CA ALA A 231 32.07 -8.40 36.07
C ALA A 231 32.55 -9.57 35.17
N GLY A 232 33.62 -9.36 34.39
CA GLY A 232 34.18 -10.38 33.49
C GLY A 232 33.44 -10.53 32.14
N ARG A 233 32.41 -9.71 31.89
CA ARG A 233 31.72 -9.59 30.60
C ARG A 233 32.03 -8.23 29.96
N THR A 234 31.84 -8.14 28.65
CA THR A 234 31.94 -6.88 27.90
C THR A 234 30.60 -6.58 27.27
N PHE A 235 30.10 -5.36 27.49
CA PHE A 235 28.86 -4.86 26.92
C PHE A 235 29.17 -3.80 25.86
N ASP A 236 28.50 -3.87 24.73
CA ASP A 236 28.66 -2.90 23.65
C ASP A 236 27.56 -1.84 23.72
N LEU A 237 27.96 -0.58 23.74
CA LEU A 237 27.07 0.57 23.74
C LEU A 237 27.40 1.45 22.52
N THR A 238 26.39 1.90 21.80
CA THR A 238 26.52 2.89 20.73
C THR A 238 26.37 4.29 21.30
N VAL A 239 27.14 5.24 20.78
CA VAL A 239 26.95 6.67 21.02
C VAL A 239 25.81 7.18 20.12
N GLN A 240 24.65 7.46 20.69
CA GLN A 240 23.49 7.97 19.92
C GLN A 240 23.55 9.48 19.71
N LYS A 241 23.90 10.22 20.77
CA LYS A 241 23.88 11.68 20.74
C LYS A 241 25.02 12.28 21.53
N LEU A 242 25.61 13.36 21.01
CA LEU A 242 26.64 14.14 21.69
C LEU A 242 26.28 15.63 21.70
N ARG A 243 26.81 16.36 22.69
CA ARG A 243 26.79 17.83 22.75
C ARG A 243 28.17 18.37 23.16
N PRO A 244 28.63 19.50 22.58
CA PRO A 244 27.89 20.41 21.69
C PRO A 244 27.91 20.04 20.19
N GLY A 245 28.77 19.10 19.79
CA GLY A 245 28.90 18.66 18.39
C GLY A 245 28.67 17.15 18.23
N ARG A 246 28.87 16.66 17.01
CA ARG A 246 28.78 15.23 16.67
C ARG A 246 30.02 14.41 17.05
N ALA A 247 31.08 15.10 17.46
CA ALA A 247 32.28 14.51 18.01
C ALA A 247 32.83 15.43 19.09
N VAL A 248 33.31 14.83 20.19
CA VAL A 248 33.76 15.58 21.38
C VAL A 248 35.00 14.94 21.98
N SER A 249 35.79 15.74 22.69
CA SER A 249 36.87 15.25 23.54
C SER A 249 36.33 14.90 24.92
N VAL A 250 36.67 13.70 25.41
CA VAL A 250 36.33 13.20 26.75
C VAL A 250 37.51 13.27 27.74
N ILE A 251 38.58 13.97 27.37
CA ILE A 251 39.75 14.16 28.22
C ILE A 251 39.44 15.26 29.23
N ASP A 252 39.67 15.01 30.51
CA ASP A 252 39.55 15.98 31.61
C ASP A 252 38.24 16.78 31.56
N THR A 253 37.12 16.08 31.34
CA THR A 253 35.79 16.69 31.24
C THR A 253 34.79 15.89 32.06
N GLU A 254 33.83 16.60 32.64
CA GLU A 254 32.65 16.01 33.26
C GLU A 254 31.53 16.03 32.24
N MET A 255 30.90 14.87 32.00
CA MET A 255 29.83 14.73 31.02
C MET A 255 28.59 14.15 31.68
N GLU A 256 27.44 14.68 31.32
CA GLU A 256 26.15 14.04 31.60
C GLU A 256 25.99 12.82 30.69
N ALA A 257 25.84 11.64 31.29
CA ALA A 257 25.62 10.39 30.57
C ALA A 257 24.20 9.88 30.79
N GLU A 258 23.47 9.67 29.70
CA GLU A 258 22.16 9.05 29.68
C GLU A 258 22.23 7.70 28.96
N VAL A 259 21.50 6.70 29.46
CA VAL A 259 21.45 5.36 28.86
C VAL A 259 20.03 5.05 28.43
N GLU A 260 19.85 4.82 27.13
CA GLU A 260 18.59 4.42 26.55
C GLU A 260 18.28 2.93 26.68
N PRO A 261 17.02 2.51 26.44
CA PRO A 261 16.67 1.12 26.27
C PRO A 261 17.56 0.45 25.21
N SER A 262 17.85 -0.84 25.40
CA SER A 262 18.71 -1.54 24.47
C SER A 262 18.09 -1.65 23.07
N LEU A 263 18.94 -1.72 22.04
CA LEU A 263 18.52 -1.94 20.65
C LEU A 263 17.60 -3.17 20.52
N GLU A 264 17.93 -4.27 21.19
CA GLU A 264 17.06 -5.46 21.24
C GLU A 264 15.68 -5.18 21.84
N THR A 265 15.63 -4.34 22.88
CA THR A 265 14.37 -3.98 23.53
C THR A 265 13.50 -3.14 22.60
N GLU A 266 14.08 -2.14 21.94
CA GLU A 266 13.36 -1.32 20.95
C GLU A 266 12.88 -2.15 19.76
N GLN A 267 13.74 -3.01 19.22
CA GLN A 267 13.36 -3.89 18.10
C GLN A 267 12.22 -4.83 18.48
N ARG A 268 12.24 -5.39 19.69
CA ARG A 268 11.15 -6.23 20.20
C ARG A 268 9.84 -5.43 20.34
N LEU A 269 9.89 -4.24 20.94
CA LEU A 269 8.70 -3.40 21.11
C LEU A 269 8.12 -2.99 19.75
N ALA A 270 8.97 -2.58 18.80
CA ALA A 270 8.54 -2.23 17.45
C ALA A 270 7.92 -3.44 16.72
N ALA A 271 8.48 -4.64 16.88
CA ALA A 271 7.92 -5.86 16.30
C ALA A 271 6.55 -6.22 16.93
N GLU A 272 6.41 -6.07 18.25
CA GLU A 272 5.13 -6.27 18.93
C GLU A 272 4.06 -5.27 18.49
N GLU A 273 4.42 -4.00 18.33
CA GLU A 273 3.51 -2.95 17.81
C GLU A 273 3.10 -3.22 16.37
N ALA A 274 4.05 -3.60 15.50
CA ALA A 274 3.76 -3.97 14.12
C ALA A 274 2.82 -5.18 14.04
N ALA A 275 3.04 -6.20 14.88
CA ALA A 275 2.17 -7.37 14.95
C ALA A 275 0.75 -7.02 15.42
N ARG A 276 0.62 -6.13 16.42
CA ARG A 276 -0.69 -5.64 16.89
C ARG A 276 -1.42 -4.85 15.79
N ALA A 277 -0.71 -3.99 15.08
CA ALA A 277 -1.28 -3.22 13.97
C ALA A 277 -1.74 -4.13 12.81
N GLU A 278 -0.97 -5.18 12.48
CA GLU A 278 -1.35 -6.15 11.47
C GLU A 278 -2.59 -6.96 11.90
N ALA A 279 -2.63 -7.42 13.16
CA ALA A 279 -3.78 -8.12 13.71
C ALA A 279 -5.05 -7.26 13.67
N GLN A 280 -4.94 -5.97 14.02
CA GLN A 280 -6.05 -5.04 13.97
C GLN A 280 -6.54 -4.83 12.53
N ARG A 281 -5.63 -4.65 11.56
CA ARG A 281 -6.01 -4.54 10.14
C ARG A 281 -6.72 -5.78 9.62
N LYS A 282 -6.27 -6.98 9.99
CA LYS A 282 -6.95 -8.24 9.62
C LYS A 282 -8.35 -8.30 10.21
N HIS A 283 -8.49 -7.96 11.48
CA HIS A 283 -9.80 -7.96 12.14
C HIS A 283 -10.78 -6.94 11.51
N GLU A 284 -10.30 -5.74 11.18
CA GLU A 284 -11.10 -4.72 10.48
C GLU A 284 -11.49 -5.17 9.07
N GLN A 285 -10.59 -5.84 8.35
CA GLN A 285 -10.89 -6.43 7.04
C GLN A 285 -11.94 -7.54 7.15
N GLU A 286 -11.82 -8.44 8.12
CA GLU A 286 -12.80 -9.50 8.38
C GLU A 286 -14.18 -8.93 8.69
N LEU A 287 -14.24 -7.91 9.55
CA LEU A 287 -15.50 -7.24 9.89
C LEU A 287 -16.12 -6.54 8.66
N ALA A 288 -15.29 -5.91 7.83
CA ALA A 288 -15.73 -5.29 6.58
C ALA A 288 -16.26 -6.33 5.59
N THR A 289 -15.61 -7.49 5.45
CA THR A 289 -16.11 -8.58 4.60
C THR A 289 -17.42 -9.14 5.12
N MET A 290 -17.54 -9.36 6.43
CA MET A 290 -18.79 -9.83 7.04
C MET A 290 -19.93 -8.83 6.86
N ALA A 291 -19.65 -7.53 6.99
CA ALA A 291 -20.64 -6.48 6.77
C ALA A 291 -21.08 -6.41 5.30
N GLN A 292 -20.16 -6.53 4.35
CA GLN A 292 -20.48 -6.60 2.92
C GLN A 292 -21.32 -7.82 2.57
N GLU A 293 -20.99 -8.99 3.12
CA GLU A 293 -21.77 -10.22 2.94
C GLU A 293 -23.18 -10.09 3.53
N ALA A 294 -23.31 -9.52 4.73
CA ALA A 294 -24.60 -9.27 5.35
C ALA A 294 -25.47 -8.29 4.53
N LEU A 295 -24.87 -7.22 3.99
CA LEU A 295 -25.57 -6.28 3.10
C LEU A 295 -26.04 -6.96 1.82
N ARG A 296 -25.19 -7.82 1.22
CA ARG A 296 -25.55 -8.58 0.03
C ARG A 296 -26.70 -9.56 0.31
N GLN A 297 -26.63 -10.30 1.42
CA GLN A 297 -27.70 -11.21 1.82
C GLN A 297 -29.02 -10.48 2.10
N ALA A 298 -28.97 -9.31 2.73
CA ALA A 298 -30.15 -8.49 2.97
C ALA A 298 -30.78 -8.00 1.65
N ALA A 299 -29.95 -7.53 0.70
CA ALA A 299 -30.43 -7.10 -0.62
C ALA A 299 -31.05 -8.26 -1.42
N GLU A 300 -30.40 -9.43 -1.43
CA GLU A 300 -30.94 -10.63 -2.08
C GLU A 300 -32.26 -11.10 -1.44
N ALA A 301 -32.39 -11.00 -0.12
CA ALA A 301 -33.64 -11.32 0.58
C ALA A 301 -34.76 -10.32 0.26
N GLU A 302 -34.45 -9.02 0.22
CA GLU A 302 -35.41 -7.97 -0.15
C GLU A 302 -35.88 -8.15 -1.60
N GLU A 303 -34.98 -8.48 -2.53
CA GLU A 303 -35.32 -8.74 -3.93
C GLU A 303 -36.24 -9.97 -4.07
N ARG A 304 -35.95 -11.07 -3.36
CA ARG A 304 -36.82 -12.25 -3.33
C ARG A 304 -38.21 -11.91 -2.80
N GLN A 305 -38.30 -11.17 -1.69
CA GLN A 305 -39.59 -10.74 -1.15
C GLN A 305 -40.36 -9.87 -2.13
N LYS A 306 -39.70 -8.93 -2.81
CA LYS A 306 -40.34 -8.10 -3.86
C LYS A 306 -40.81 -8.94 -5.04
N ALA A 307 -40.02 -9.92 -5.49
CA ALA A 307 -40.39 -10.82 -6.58
C ALA A 307 -41.59 -11.69 -6.19
N GLU A 308 -41.60 -12.30 -5.00
CA GLU A 308 -42.72 -13.08 -4.48
C GLU A 308 -44.00 -12.22 -4.37
N GLN A 309 -43.89 -11.02 -3.82
CA GLN A 309 -45.01 -10.07 -3.72
C GLN A 309 -45.52 -9.64 -5.11
N ALA A 310 -44.62 -9.37 -6.06
CA ALA A 310 -45.00 -9.01 -7.43
C ALA A 310 -45.72 -10.17 -8.12
N THR A 311 -45.23 -11.41 -7.94
CA THR A 311 -45.82 -12.61 -8.53
C THR A 311 -47.21 -12.87 -7.95
N ALA A 312 -47.37 -12.75 -6.62
CA ALA A 312 -48.66 -12.86 -5.94
C ALA A 312 -49.64 -11.76 -6.36
N SER A 313 -49.17 -10.51 -6.51
CA SER A 313 -50.00 -9.40 -6.98
C SER A 313 -50.44 -9.58 -8.43
N GLN A 314 -49.58 -10.11 -9.31
CA GLN A 314 -49.94 -10.42 -10.69
C GLN A 314 -50.99 -11.52 -10.75
N ALA A 315 -50.80 -12.62 -10.02
CA ALA A 315 -51.78 -13.72 -9.95
C ALA A 315 -53.15 -13.24 -9.45
N ALA A 316 -53.18 -12.38 -8.43
CA ALA A 316 -54.43 -11.79 -7.93
C ALA A 316 -55.11 -10.89 -8.98
N ALA A 317 -54.34 -10.08 -9.71
CA ALA A 317 -54.86 -9.22 -10.78
C ALA A 317 -55.39 -10.04 -11.98
N ASP A 318 -54.72 -11.13 -12.34
CA ASP A 318 -55.15 -12.03 -13.41
C ASP A 318 -56.45 -12.75 -13.04
N LEU A 319 -56.58 -13.23 -11.79
CA LEU A 319 -57.82 -13.83 -11.30
C LEU A 319 -58.97 -12.83 -11.28
N GLU A 320 -58.72 -11.58 -10.86
CA GLU A 320 -59.73 -10.52 -10.86
C GLU A 320 -60.16 -10.14 -12.28
N ARG A 321 -59.23 -10.04 -13.23
CA ARG A 321 -59.55 -9.80 -14.65
C ARG A 321 -60.42 -10.92 -15.19
N LEU A 322 -60.04 -12.18 -14.93
CA LEU A 322 -60.82 -13.35 -15.35
C LEU A 322 -62.23 -13.30 -14.76
N ARG A 323 -62.37 -12.95 -13.48
CA ARG A 323 -63.67 -12.77 -12.81
C ARG A 323 -64.55 -11.75 -13.53
N GLN A 324 -63.98 -10.60 -13.90
CA GLN A 324 -64.70 -9.54 -14.62
C GLN A 324 -65.10 -9.95 -16.04
N GLU A 325 -64.20 -10.62 -16.77
CA GLU A 325 -64.49 -11.17 -18.10
C GLU A 325 -65.64 -12.18 -18.04
N LYS A 326 -65.62 -13.08 -17.04
CA LYS A 326 -66.69 -14.05 -16.79
C LYS A 326 -68.00 -13.37 -16.43
N ALA A 327 -67.99 -12.34 -15.58
CA ALA A 327 -69.18 -11.55 -15.26
C ALA A 327 -69.78 -10.86 -16.50
N ALA A 328 -68.93 -10.33 -17.39
CA ALA A 328 -69.35 -9.60 -18.59
C ALA A 328 -69.88 -10.52 -19.70
N ALA A 329 -69.44 -11.79 -19.76
CA ALA A 329 -69.91 -12.78 -20.74
C ALA A 329 -71.34 -13.29 -20.47
N LEU A 330 -71.87 -13.03 -19.27
CA LEU A 330 -73.15 -13.55 -18.83
C LEU A 330 -74.34 -12.77 -19.43
N PRO A 331 -75.36 -13.46 -19.98
CA PRO A 331 -76.55 -12.80 -20.51
C PRO A 331 -77.40 -12.13 -19.40
N PRO A 332 -78.31 -11.19 -19.73
CA PRO A 332 -79.21 -10.62 -18.73
C PRO A 332 -80.04 -11.70 -18.04
N GLU A 333 -80.21 -11.56 -16.72
CA GLU A 333 -80.92 -12.55 -15.91
C GLU A 333 -82.40 -12.64 -16.32
N PRO A 334 -82.95 -13.86 -16.54
CA PRO A 334 -84.37 -14.06 -16.85
C PRO A 334 -85.31 -13.49 -15.78
N ALA A 335 -86.49 -13.02 -16.20
CA ALA A 335 -87.48 -12.47 -15.30
C ALA A 335 -88.13 -13.56 -14.43
N ALA A 336 -88.62 -13.19 -13.24
CA ALA A 336 -89.35 -14.12 -12.38
C ALA A 336 -90.70 -14.45 -13.05
N GLY A 337 -90.92 -15.73 -13.40
CA GLY A 337 -92.16 -16.20 -14.02
C GLY A 337 -92.09 -16.44 -15.54
N GLU A 338 -90.93 -16.24 -16.17
CA GLU A 338 -90.68 -16.70 -17.55
C GLU A 338 -90.69 -18.25 -17.60
N ALA A 339 -91.23 -18.82 -18.68
CA ALA A 339 -91.36 -20.27 -18.81
C ALA A 339 -89.99 -20.95 -18.93
N ALA A 340 -89.85 -22.15 -18.36
CA ALA A 340 -88.61 -22.94 -18.37
C ALA A 340 -87.39 -22.23 -17.74
N VAL A 341 -87.60 -21.45 -16.68
CA VAL A 341 -86.53 -20.83 -15.87
C VAL A 341 -86.29 -21.62 -14.58
N THR A 342 -85.02 -21.81 -14.25
CA THR A 342 -84.52 -22.47 -13.05
C THR A 342 -83.68 -21.50 -12.22
N SER A 343 -83.98 -21.38 -10.92
CA SER A 343 -83.15 -20.62 -9.99
C SER A 343 -82.06 -21.51 -9.39
N CYS A 344 -80.80 -21.29 -9.77
CA CYS A 344 -79.66 -22.01 -9.20
C CYS A 344 -79.10 -21.26 -7.98
N LEU A 345 -79.13 -21.89 -6.81
CA LEU A 345 -78.50 -21.40 -5.58
C LEU A 345 -77.19 -22.16 -5.35
N ILE A 346 -76.06 -21.46 -5.46
CA ILE A 346 -74.73 -22.02 -5.21
C ILE A 346 -74.32 -21.71 -3.78
N ARG A 347 -73.92 -22.75 -3.03
CA ARG A 347 -73.37 -22.65 -1.68
C ARG A 347 -71.86 -22.90 -1.72
N LEU A 348 -71.09 -21.96 -1.20
CA LEU A 348 -69.64 -22.06 -1.10
C LEU A 348 -69.24 -22.79 0.19
N PRO A 349 -68.02 -23.39 0.24
CA PRO A 349 -67.48 -24.01 1.46
C PRO A 349 -67.37 -23.07 2.65
N ASN A 350 -67.21 -21.76 2.41
CA ASN A 350 -67.15 -20.72 3.44
C ASN A 350 -68.54 -20.30 3.98
N GLY A 351 -69.62 -20.94 3.51
CA GLY A 351 -70.99 -20.64 3.91
C GLY A 351 -71.65 -19.51 3.14
N ALA A 352 -70.92 -18.77 2.30
CA ALA A 352 -71.47 -17.78 1.39
C ALA A 352 -72.39 -18.45 0.35
N ARG A 353 -73.37 -17.69 -0.14
CA ARG A 353 -74.37 -18.18 -1.08
C ARG A 353 -74.65 -17.14 -2.13
N PHE A 354 -74.67 -17.57 -3.37
CA PHE A 354 -75.04 -16.73 -4.50
C PHE A 354 -76.11 -17.46 -5.30
N SER A 355 -77.05 -16.71 -5.87
CA SER A 355 -78.12 -17.29 -6.66
C SER A 355 -78.32 -16.50 -7.93
N ARG A 356 -78.61 -17.22 -9.02
CA ARG A 356 -79.00 -16.62 -10.28
C ARG A 356 -79.96 -17.53 -11.03
N ARG A 357 -80.88 -16.91 -11.77
CA ARG A 357 -81.82 -17.60 -12.66
C ARG A 357 -81.19 -17.84 -14.02
N PHE A 358 -81.51 -18.99 -14.59
CA PHE A 358 -81.08 -19.44 -15.91
C PHE A 358 -82.28 -20.04 -16.65
N ARG A 359 -82.32 -19.96 -17.97
CA ARG A 359 -83.26 -20.74 -18.79
C ARG A 359 -82.75 -22.18 -18.87
N ALA A 360 -83.65 -23.15 -18.93
CA ALA A 360 -83.28 -24.56 -19.08
C ALA A 360 -82.49 -24.82 -20.39
N SER A 361 -82.70 -23.98 -21.42
CA SER A 361 -81.97 -23.99 -22.69
C SER A 361 -80.65 -23.22 -22.68
N ASP A 362 -80.32 -22.49 -21.60
CA ASP A 362 -79.05 -21.77 -21.56
C ASP A 362 -77.89 -22.78 -21.56
N PRO A 363 -76.76 -22.46 -22.23
CA PRO A 363 -75.54 -23.23 -22.13
C PRO A 363 -75.13 -23.42 -20.67
N LEU A 364 -74.75 -24.63 -20.29
CA LEU A 364 -74.25 -24.94 -18.96
C LEU A 364 -73.02 -24.10 -18.61
N LEU A 365 -72.23 -23.70 -19.62
CA LEU A 365 -71.12 -22.77 -19.47
C LEU A 365 -71.52 -21.49 -18.72
N HIS A 366 -72.73 -20.95 -18.93
CA HIS A 366 -73.20 -19.76 -18.21
C HIS A 366 -73.34 -19.97 -16.70
N LEU A 367 -73.62 -21.21 -16.25
CA LEU A 367 -73.66 -21.54 -14.83
C LEU A 367 -72.25 -21.50 -14.22
N PHE A 368 -71.25 -22.04 -14.93
CA PHE A 368 -69.85 -22.01 -14.50
C PHE A 368 -69.25 -20.60 -14.60
N ASP A 369 -69.50 -19.86 -15.67
CA ASP A 369 -69.09 -18.45 -15.80
C ASP A 369 -69.72 -17.59 -14.68
N PHE A 370 -70.96 -17.89 -14.27
CA PHE A 370 -71.56 -17.23 -13.12
C PHE A 370 -70.81 -17.55 -11.83
N VAL A 371 -70.48 -18.82 -11.58
CA VAL A 371 -69.73 -19.20 -10.39
C VAL A 371 -68.32 -18.57 -10.41
N ASP A 372 -67.62 -18.60 -11.56
CA ASP A 372 -66.30 -17.98 -11.75
C ASP A 372 -66.32 -16.45 -11.59
N SER A 373 -67.47 -15.81 -11.79
CA SER A 373 -67.65 -14.37 -11.56
C SER A 373 -67.82 -13.98 -10.08
N GLN A 374 -68.10 -14.96 -9.20
CA GLN A 374 -68.33 -14.68 -7.78
C GLN A 374 -67.04 -14.74 -6.96
N GLU A 375 -66.96 -13.86 -5.95
CA GLU A 375 -65.85 -13.89 -4.99
C GLU A 375 -65.90 -15.17 -4.14
N GLY A 376 -64.76 -15.85 -4.01
CA GLY A 376 -64.62 -17.06 -3.18
C GLY A 376 -65.01 -18.37 -3.87
N ALA A 377 -65.28 -18.38 -5.18
CA ALA A 377 -65.62 -19.58 -5.94
C ALA A 377 -64.46 -20.57 -6.15
N GLY A 378 -63.22 -20.20 -5.79
CA GLY A 378 -62.02 -21.04 -5.89
C GLY A 378 -60.88 -20.31 -6.62
N ASP A 379 -59.87 -21.07 -7.05
CA ASP A 379 -58.67 -20.57 -7.75
C ASP A 379 -58.90 -20.32 -9.26
N GLY A 380 -60.17 -20.23 -9.68
CA GLY A 380 -60.57 -19.96 -11.06
C GLY A 380 -61.27 -21.15 -11.76
N PRO A 381 -61.57 -21.00 -13.05
CA PRO A 381 -62.27 -22.01 -13.83
C PRO A 381 -61.55 -23.36 -13.77
N GLY A 382 -62.31 -24.42 -13.44
CA GLY A 382 -61.76 -25.77 -13.33
C GLY A 382 -61.29 -26.17 -11.93
N SER A 383 -61.24 -25.26 -10.96
CA SER A 383 -60.78 -25.55 -9.60
C SER A 383 -61.87 -26.15 -8.68
N TYR A 384 -63.09 -26.35 -9.16
CA TYR A 384 -64.24 -26.80 -8.37
C TYR A 384 -65.21 -27.63 -9.21
N LYS A 385 -66.10 -28.34 -8.53
CA LYS A 385 -67.26 -29.04 -9.10
C LYS A 385 -68.53 -28.63 -8.34
N LEU A 386 -69.67 -28.65 -9.02
CA LEU A 386 -70.98 -28.33 -8.45
C LEU A 386 -71.76 -29.63 -8.16
N VAL A 387 -72.31 -29.74 -6.96
CA VAL A 387 -72.99 -30.96 -6.50
C VAL A 387 -74.43 -30.64 -6.10
N ALA A 388 -75.41 -31.16 -6.84
CA ALA A 388 -76.80 -31.19 -6.42
C ALA A 388 -77.01 -32.38 -5.46
N GLN A 389 -77.79 -32.21 -4.39
CA GLN A 389 -77.94 -33.24 -3.35
C GLN A 389 -79.15 -34.17 -3.54
N PHE A 390 -80.26 -33.70 -4.14
CA PHE A 390 -81.50 -34.49 -4.25
C PHE A 390 -82.27 -34.21 -5.55
N PRO A 391 -82.27 -35.15 -6.53
CA PRO A 391 -81.41 -36.32 -6.61
C PRO A 391 -79.93 -35.91 -6.72
N ARG A 392 -79.01 -36.75 -6.25
CA ARG A 392 -77.58 -36.42 -6.23
C ARG A 392 -77.02 -36.34 -7.66
N ARG A 393 -76.44 -35.21 -8.05
CA ARG A 393 -75.78 -34.99 -9.36
C ARG A 393 -74.46 -34.27 -9.16
N VAL A 394 -73.41 -34.68 -9.87
CA VAL A 394 -72.09 -34.03 -9.84
C VAL A 394 -71.82 -33.43 -11.21
N ILE A 395 -71.63 -32.12 -11.25
CA ILE A 395 -71.43 -31.33 -12.46
C ILE A 395 -70.01 -30.76 -12.35
N GLY A 396 -69.09 -31.33 -13.11
CA GLY A 396 -67.68 -30.94 -13.10
C GLY A 396 -67.32 -30.09 -14.31
N PRO A 397 -66.18 -29.41 -14.29
CA PRO A 397 -65.69 -28.59 -15.40
C PRO A 397 -65.36 -29.42 -16.67
N HIS A 398 -65.27 -30.74 -16.54
CA HIS A 398 -65.02 -31.70 -17.63
C HIS A 398 -66.27 -32.48 -18.08
N LEU A 399 -67.47 -32.09 -17.64
CA LEU A 399 -68.73 -32.71 -18.04
C LEU A 399 -69.82 -31.62 -18.14
N PRO A 400 -70.56 -31.48 -19.25
CA PRO A 400 -70.66 -32.30 -20.48
C PRO A 400 -70.06 -31.61 -21.73
N ALA A 401 -70.41 -32.11 -22.93
CA ALA A 401 -70.04 -31.58 -24.24
C ALA A 401 -70.17 -30.04 -24.34
N PRO A 402 -69.37 -29.36 -25.18
CA PRO A 402 -69.32 -27.88 -25.26
C PRO A 402 -70.67 -27.19 -25.49
N ASP A 403 -71.66 -27.90 -26.01
CA ASP A 403 -73.01 -27.39 -26.31
C ASP A 403 -74.09 -27.84 -25.31
N ALA A 404 -73.70 -28.44 -24.18
CA ALA A 404 -74.66 -28.93 -23.20
C ALA A 404 -75.40 -27.80 -22.49
N THR A 405 -76.69 -27.98 -22.27
CA THR A 405 -77.59 -27.03 -21.60
C THR A 405 -77.83 -27.41 -20.14
N LEU A 406 -78.42 -26.50 -19.35
CA LEU A 406 -78.85 -26.82 -17.98
C LEU A 406 -79.84 -27.99 -17.94
N ALA A 407 -80.72 -28.11 -18.93
CA ALA A 407 -81.65 -29.23 -19.04
C ALA A 407 -80.94 -30.58 -19.22
N ASP A 408 -79.85 -30.62 -20.01
CA ASP A 408 -79.10 -31.85 -20.31
C ASP A 408 -78.41 -32.45 -19.08
N VAL A 409 -78.04 -31.60 -18.11
CA VAL A 409 -77.51 -32.03 -16.81
C VAL A 409 -78.59 -32.19 -15.74
N GLY A 410 -79.86 -32.06 -16.11
CA GLY A 410 -81.01 -32.26 -15.25
C GLY A 410 -81.34 -31.07 -14.33
N LEU A 411 -80.77 -29.88 -14.56
CA LEU A 411 -81.09 -28.64 -13.84
C LEU A 411 -82.29 -27.93 -14.49
N ALA A 412 -83.48 -28.51 -14.36
CA ALA A 412 -84.71 -27.98 -14.97
C ALA A 412 -85.84 -27.73 -13.95
N SER A 413 -85.57 -27.91 -12.65
CA SER A 413 -86.56 -27.64 -11.57
C SER A 413 -86.73 -26.13 -11.36
N GLN A 414 -87.82 -25.68 -10.73
CA GLN A 414 -87.99 -24.25 -10.41
C GLN A 414 -86.83 -23.69 -9.56
N GLN A 415 -86.27 -24.51 -8.67
CA GLN A 415 -85.14 -24.16 -7.82
C GLN A 415 -84.19 -25.35 -7.68
N GLU A 416 -82.91 -25.12 -7.95
CA GLU A 416 -81.83 -26.09 -7.82
C GLU A 416 -80.81 -25.59 -6.80
N VAL A 417 -80.40 -26.43 -5.84
CA VAL A 417 -79.39 -26.08 -4.84
C VAL A 417 -78.13 -26.86 -5.14
N LEU A 418 -77.05 -26.14 -5.41
CA LEU A 418 -75.74 -26.67 -5.78
C LEU A 418 -74.73 -26.34 -4.70
N LEU A 419 -73.99 -27.34 -4.25
CA LEU A 419 -72.84 -27.17 -3.36
C LEU A 419 -71.58 -27.08 -4.21
N LEU A 420 -70.79 -26.02 -4.01
CA LEU A 420 -69.46 -25.91 -4.62
C LEU A 420 -68.47 -26.71 -3.78
N GLU A 421 -67.89 -27.73 -4.39
CA GLU A 421 -66.81 -28.52 -3.80
C GLU A 421 -65.51 -28.22 -4.54
N PRO A 422 -64.46 -27.70 -3.88
CA PRO A 422 -63.18 -27.49 -4.52
C PRO A 422 -62.58 -28.84 -4.95
N ILE A 423 -62.02 -28.86 -6.16
CA ILE A 423 -61.26 -30.00 -6.66
C ILE A 423 -59.87 -29.85 -6.06
N ARG A 424 -59.53 -30.72 -5.09
CA ARG A 424 -58.17 -30.76 -4.56
C ARG A 424 -57.25 -31.25 -5.68
N SER A 425 -56.29 -30.42 -6.07
CA SER A 425 -55.11 -30.82 -6.85
C SER A 425 -54.21 -31.75 -6.06
#